data_AF-A0A093DZV4-F1
#
_entry.id   AF-A0A093DZV4-F1
#
_cell.length_a   1.000
_cell.length_b   1.000
_cell.length_c   1.000
_cell.angle_alpha   90.00
_cell.angle_beta   90.00
_cell.angle_gamma   90.00
#
_symmetry.space_group_name_H-M   'P 1'
#
loop_
_entity.id
_entity.type
_entity.pdbx_description
1 polymer ?
#
loop_
_entity_poly.entity_id
_entity_poly.type
_entity_poly.pdbx_seq_one_letter_code
_entity_poly.pdbx_strand_id
1 'polypeptide(L)'
;EEQTQRVVEALFSDLLGPVALAEEPPTSFDAVVVASRLRRMGDQCNMDFERVSSEALAAVLKGKVEKFPAAVESLSRSWSNQNPELVYERAFLCVSVKLLMYVAKKVSAMVHPSQLISMINGNSQVRSYIEGCGGW
;
A
#
# COMPACT_ATOMS: atom_id res chain seq x y z
N GLU A 1 -3.07 15.21 0.49
CA GLU A 1 -3.08 14.36 1.71
C GLU A 1 -4.47 13.79 2.01
N GLU A 2 -5.53 14.60 2.00
CA GLU A 2 -6.92 14.17 2.24
C GLU A 2 -7.42 13.07 1.28
N GLN A 3 -7.10 13.17 -0.02
CA GLN A 3 -7.44 12.11 -0.99
C GLN A 3 -6.75 10.78 -0.67
N THR A 4 -5.44 10.81 -0.34
CA THR A 4 -4.70 9.61 0.09
C THR A 4 -5.35 8.96 1.31
N GLN A 5 -5.81 9.77 2.26
CA GLN A 5 -6.53 9.26 3.43
C GLN A 5 -7.80 8.53 3.04
N ARG A 6 -8.69 9.15 2.24
CA ARG A 6 -9.94 8.50 1.80
C ARG A 6 -9.69 7.20 1.02
N VAL A 7 -8.67 7.18 0.15
CA VAL A 7 -8.30 5.97 -0.62
C VAL A 7 -7.83 4.85 0.32
N VAL A 8 -6.97 5.17 1.29
CA VAL A 8 -6.47 4.18 2.23
C VAL A 8 -7.57 3.68 3.15
N GLU A 9 -8.46 4.54 3.65
CA GLU A 9 -9.60 4.13 4.47
C GLU A 9 -10.56 3.21 3.71
N ALA A 10 -10.85 3.52 2.45
CA ALA A 10 -11.65 2.66 1.57
C ALA A 10 -10.96 1.31 1.32
N LEU A 11 -9.64 1.30 1.10
CA LEU A 11 -8.85 0.08 0.93
C LEU A 11 -8.90 -0.80 2.19
N PHE A 12 -8.75 -0.21 3.37
CA PHE A 12 -8.83 -0.94 4.63
C PHE A 12 -10.24 -1.46 4.90
N SER A 13 -11.27 -0.68 4.62
CA SER A 13 -12.68 -1.10 4.73
C SER A 13 -12.97 -2.34 3.90
N ASP A 14 -12.47 -2.33 2.68
CA ASP A 14 -12.69 -3.44 1.77
C ASP A 14 -11.82 -4.66 2.15
N LEU A 15 -10.64 -4.48 2.77
CA LEU A 15 -9.77 -5.58 3.18
C LEU A 15 -10.12 -6.21 4.53
N LEU A 16 -10.63 -5.44 5.49
CA LEU A 16 -10.79 -5.84 6.90
C LEU A 16 -12.25 -5.76 7.39
N GLY A 17 -13.18 -5.36 6.54
CA GLY A 17 -14.56 -5.06 6.92
C GLY A 17 -14.76 -3.56 7.19
N PRO A 18 -16.01 -3.09 7.28
CA PRO A 18 -16.34 -1.67 7.21
C PRO A 18 -15.61 -0.86 8.28
N VAL A 19 -14.70 0.02 7.83
CA VAL A 19 -14.27 1.18 8.61
C VAL A 19 -15.37 2.22 8.40
N ALA A 20 -15.80 2.91 9.45
CA ALA A 20 -16.87 3.90 9.36
C ALA A 20 -16.48 5.02 8.37
N LEU A 21 -16.91 4.89 7.12
CA LEU A 21 -16.81 5.93 6.10
C LEU A 21 -18.00 6.87 6.31
N ALA A 22 -17.74 8.14 6.58
CA ALA A 22 -18.78 9.15 6.52
C ALA A 22 -19.25 9.24 5.05
N GLU A 23 -20.52 8.94 4.78
CA GLU A 23 -21.13 9.14 3.46
C GLU A 23 -21.06 10.62 3.11
N GLU A 24 -20.31 10.94 2.04
CA GLU A 24 -20.17 12.29 1.52
C GLU A 24 -20.65 12.38 0.06
N PRO A 25 -21.00 13.60 -0.41
CA PRO A 25 -21.68 13.81 -1.69
C PRO A 25 -20.87 13.29 -2.89
N PRO A 26 -21.54 13.05 -4.03
CA PRO A 26 -20.85 12.60 -5.26
C PRO A 26 -19.87 13.67 -5.71
N THR A 27 -18.59 13.43 -5.48
CA THR A 27 -17.47 14.18 -6.04
C THR A 27 -16.96 13.45 -7.29
N SER A 28 -16.24 14.13 -8.18
CA SER A 28 -15.60 13.50 -9.35
C SER A 28 -14.53 12.46 -8.99
N PHE A 29 -14.20 12.35 -7.70
CA PHE A 29 -13.20 11.48 -7.13
C PHE A 29 -13.88 10.37 -6.32
N ASP A 30 -13.78 9.13 -6.81
CA ASP A 30 -14.33 7.96 -6.12
C ASP A 30 -13.20 7.16 -5.45
N ALA A 31 -13.04 7.37 -4.14
CA ALA A 31 -12.02 6.69 -3.35
C ALA A 31 -12.17 5.16 -3.33
N VAL A 32 -13.40 4.65 -3.45
CA VAL A 32 -13.68 3.21 -3.48
C VAL A 32 -13.19 2.61 -4.80
N VAL A 33 -13.42 3.29 -5.90
CA VAL A 33 -12.90 2.89 -7.22
C VAL A 33 -11.37 2.90 -7.20
N VAL A 34 -10.72 3.94 -6.68
CA VAL A 34 -9.25 4.00 -6.58
C VAL A 34 -8.71 2.89 -5.68
N ALA A 35 -9.32 2.67 -4.51
CA ALA A 35 -8.95 1.60 -3.59
C ALA A 35 -9.06 0.22 -4.24
N SER A 36 -10.13 -0.04 -5.00
CA SER A 36 -10.31 -1.30 -5.73
C SER A 36 -9.21 -1.54 -6.78
N ARG A 37 -8.75 -0.48 -7.45
CA ARG A 37 -7.64 -0.53 -8.41
C ARG A 37 -6.31 -0.76 -7.71
N LEU A 38 -6.06 -0.10 -6.59
CA LEU A 38 -4.88 -0.33 -5.76
C LEU A 38 -4.82 -1.76 -5.23
N ARG A 39 -5.95 -2.33 -4.81
CA ARG A 39 -6.01 -3.76 -4.48
C ARG A 39 -5.58 -4.61 -5.66
N ARG A 40 -6.17 -4.38 -6.83
CA ARG A 40 -5.83 -5.15 -8.04
C ARG A 40 -4.34 -5.05 -8.38
N MET A 41 -3.73 -3.88 -8.18
CA MET A 41 -2.28 -3.69 -8.30
C MET A 41 -1.49 -4.54 -7.28
N GLY A 42 -1.93 -4.58 -6.03
CA GLY A 42 -1.36 -5.47 -5.00
C GLY A 42 -1.49 -6.96 -5.34
N ASP A 43 -2.64 -7.38 -5.87
CA ASP A 43 -2.88 -8.76 -6.30
C ASP A 43 -2.01 -9.16 -7.49
N GLN A 44 -1.72 -8.23 -8.41
CA GLN A 44 -0.81 -8.43 -9.54
C GLN A 44 0.66 -8.53 -9.12
N CYS A 45 1.02 -8.05 -7.93
CA CYS A 45 2.38 -8.20 -7.44
C CYS A 45 2.65 -9.68 -7.15
N ASN A 46 3.60 -10.27 -7.88
CA ASN A 46 3.88 -11.71 -7.85
C ASN A 46 4.93 -12.11 -6.79
N MET A 47 5.34 -11.19 -5.91
CA MET A 47 6.34 -11.51 -4.89
C MET A 47 5.87 -12.63 -3.95
N ASP A 48 6.78 -13.54 -3.62
CA ASP A 48 6.55 -14.57 -2.62
C ASP A 48 7.29 -14.17 -1.32
N PHE A 49 6.55 -13.59 -0.37
CA PHE A 49 7.12 -13.10 0.89
C PHE A 49 7.72 -14.19 1.76
N GLU A 50 7.41 -15.47 1.52
CA GLU A 50 8.06 -16.60 2.21
C GLU A 50 9.44 -16.92 1.62
N ARG A 51 9.69 -16.53 0.36
CA ARG A 51 10.98 -16.73 -0.32
C ARG A 51 11.89 -15.51 -0.29
N VAL A 52 11.33 -14.31 -0.13
CA VAL A 52 12.14 -13.09 -0.07
C VAL A 52 12.85 -12.98 1.27
N SER A 53 14.18 -13.02 1.24
CA SER A 53 15.02 -12.77 2.41
C SER A 53 15.14 -11.26 2.66
N SER A 54 14.43 -10.76 3.66
CA SER A 54 14.56 -9.38 4.15
C SER A 54 14.38 -9.34 5.66
N GLU A 55 15.34 -8.75 6.36
CA GLU A 55 15.28 -8.60 7.83
C GLU A 55 14.06 -7.77 8.25
N ALA A 56 13.79 -6.69 7.51
CA ALA A 56 12.63 -5.83 7.77
C ALA A 56 11.32 -6.59 7.56
N LEU A 57 11.22 -7.40 6.49
CA LEU A 57 10.05 -8.26 6.27
C LEU A 57 9.88 -9.27 7.39
N ALA A 58 10.95 -9.98 7.79
CA ALA A 58 10.91 -10.94 8.88
C ALA A 58 10.46 -10.29 10.21
N ALA A 59 10.87 -9.05 10.47
CA ALA A 59 10.41 -8.29 11.62
C ALA A 59 8.92 -7.95 11.53
N VAL A 60 8.44 -7.48 10.38
CA VAL A 60 7.01 -7.21 10.13
C VAL A 60 6.15 -8.46 10.37
N LEU A 61 6.59 -9.62 9.86
CA LEU A 61 5.87 -10.89 10.05
C LEU A 61 5.86 -11.38 11.50
N LYS A 62 6.76 -10.86 12.34
CA LYS A 62 6.78 -11.07 13.80
C LYS A 62 5.96 -10.02 14.57
N GLY A 63 5.23 -9.14 13.88
CA GLY A 63 4.40 -8.09 14.47
C GLY A 63 5.09 -6.74 14.66
N LYS A 64 6.33 -6.56 14.18
CA LYS A 64 7.03 -5.27 14.25
C LYS A 64 6.60 -4.34 13.13
N VAL A 65 5.44 -3.72 13.26
CA VAL A 65 4.84 -2.92 12.18
C VAL A 65 5.60 -1.61 11.94
N GLU A 66 6.41 -1.14 12.88
CA GLU A 66 7.34 -0.04 12.65
C GLU A 66 8.38 -0.33 11.56
N LYS A 67 8.62 -1.62 11.25
CA LYS A 67 9.50 -2.05 10.15
C LYS A 67 8.80 -2.11 8.79
N PHE A 68 7.48 -1.89 8.75
CA PHE A 68 6.69 -1.95 7.54
C PHE A 68 7.19 -0.99 6.44
N PRO A 69 7.51 0.30 6.71
CA PRO A 69 8.08 1.18 5.70
C PRO A 69 9.41 0.70 5.13
N ALA A 70 10.31 0.22 5.99
CA ALA A 70 11.61 -0.29 5.55
C ALA A 70 11.47 -1.57 4.70
N ALA A 71 10.52 -2.44 5.04
CA ALA A 71 10.21 -3.63 4.26
C ALA A 71 9.67 -3.25 2.88
N VAL A 72 8.67 -2.36 2.80
CA VAL A 72 8.12 -1.87 1.52
C VAL A 72 9.24 -1.28 0.66
N GLU A 73 10.08 -0.40 1.21
CA GLU A 73 11.16 0.24 0.47
C GLU A 73 12.12 -0.78 -0.14
N SER A 74 12.61 -1.71 0.68
CA SER A 74 13.54 -2.77 0.26
C SER A 74 12.93 -3.66 -0.82
N LEU A 75 11.69 -4.10 -0.63
CA LEU A 75 10.97 -4.98 -1.55
C LEU A 75 10.66 -4.29 -2.87
N SER A 76 10.25 -3.01 -2.83
CA SER A 76 9.90 -2.23 -4.01
C SER A 76 11.10 -2.00 -4.91
N ARG A 77 12.26 -1.68 -4.33
CA ARG A 77 13.53 -1.57 -5.07
C ARG A 77 13.95 -2.92 -5.66
N SER A 78 13.88 -3.99 -4.87
CA SER A 78 14.23 -5.33 -5.35
C SER A 78 13.37 -5.75 -6.55
N TRP A 79 12.05 -5.52 -6.46
CA TRP A 79 11.12 -5.92 -7.51
C TRP A 79 11.20 -5.04 -8.75
N SER A 80 11.38 -3.72 -8.60
CA SER A 80 11.64 -2.81 -9.73
C SER A 80 12.94 -3.17 -10.46
N ASN A 81 14.02 -3.52 -9.73
CA ASN A 81 15.27 -3.97 -10.34
C ASN A 81 15.11 -5.28 -11.14
N GLN A 82 14.21 -6.17 -10.72
CA GLN A 82 13.91 -7.42 -11.42
C GLN A 82 12.92 -7.23 -12.59
N ASN A 83 12.18 -6.13 -12.62
CA ASN A 83 11.16 -5.83 -13.62
C ASN A 83 11.43 -4.44 -14.21
N PRO A 84 12.29 -4.33 -15.24
CA PRO A 84 12.76 -3.03 -15.76
C PRO A 84 11.64 -2.12 -16.27
N GLU A 85 10.50 -2.68 -16.67
CA GLU A 85 9.32 -1.92 -17.11
C GLU A 85 8.49 -1.35 -15.94
N LEU A 86 8.75 -1.83 -14.72
CA LEU A 86 8.05 -1.41 -13.51
C LEU A 86 8.87 -0.34 -12.78
N VAL A 87 8.45 0.91 -12.96
CA VAL A 87 8.99 2.04 -12.21
C VAL A 87 8.80 1.87 -10.70
N TYR A 88 9.73 2.42 -9.92
CA TYR A 88 9.79 2.25 -8.47
C TYR A 88 8.49 2.68 -7.78
N GLU A 89 7.84 3.76 -8.21
CA GLU A 89 6.64 4.31 -7.58
C GLU A 89 5.45 3.36 -7.73
N ARG A 90 5.32 2.74 -8.91
CA ARG A 90 4.30 1.72 -9.15
C ARG A 90 4.62 0.44 -8.38
N ALA A 91 5.89 0.03 -8.34
CA ALA A 91 6.32 -1.07 -7.47
C ALA A 91 5.96 -0.79 -6.00
N PHE A 92 6.25 0.41 -5.51
CA PHE A 92 5.97 0.85 -4.15
C PHE A 92 4.50 0.70 -3.78
N LEU A 93 3.59 1.22 -4.60
CA LEU A 93 2.15 1.09 -4.37
C LEU A 93 1.71 -0.38 -4.35
N CYS A 94 2.12 -1.17 -5.34
CA CYS A 94 1.81 -2.60 -5.41
C CYS A 94 2.32 -3.38 -4.19
N VAL A 95 3.59 -3.20 -3.82
CA VAL A 95 4.21 -3.87 -2.68
C VAL A 95 3.53 -3.48 -1.37
N SER A 96 3.26 -2.19 -1.19
CA SER A 96 2.58 -1.69 0.01
C SER A 96 1.25 -2.39 0.23
N VAL A 97 0.42 -2.47 -0.81
CA VAL A 97 -0.90 -3.11 -0.75
C VAL A 97 -0.77 -4.62 -0.56
N LYS A 98 0.10 -5.28 -1.30
CA LYS A 98 0.30 -6.73 -1.17
C LYS A 98 0.81 -7.12 0.21
N LEU A 99 1.80 -6.40 0.74
CA LEU A 99 2.35 -6.66 2.07
C LEU A 99 1.30 -6.39 3.16
N LEU A 100 0.53 -5.31 3.03
CA LEU A 100 -0.61 -5.05 3.91
C LEU A 100 -1.60 -6.22 3.92
N MET A 101 -2.04 -6.68 2.76
CA MET A 101 -2.97 -7.81 2.64
C MET A 101 -2.41 -9.08 3.26
N TYR A 102 -1.11 -9.31 3.10
CA TYR A 102 -0.43 -10.46 3.66
C TYR A 102 -0.37 -10.42 5.19
N VAL A 103 0.04 -9.27 5.75
CA VAL A 103 0.14 -9.07 7.19
C VAL A 103 -1.24 -9.07 7.84
N ALA A 104 -2.25 -8.47 7.20
CA ALA A 104 -3.64 -8.52 7.64
C ALA A 104 -4.13 -9.96 7.82
N LYS A 105 -3.83 -10.85 6.86
CA LYS A 105 -4.21 -12.27 6.94
C LYS A 105 -3.43 -13.06 7.98
N LYS A 106 -2.12 -12.78 8.15
CA LYS A 106 -1.25 -13.57 9.05
C LYS A 106 -1.21 -13.09 10.50
N VAL A 107 -1.35 -11.79 10.72
CA VAL A 107 -1.09 -11.14 12.03
C VAL A 107 -2.34 -10.43 12.57
N SER A 108 -3.43 -10.37 11.79
CA SER A 108 -4.83 -10.01 12.12
C SER A 108 -5.12 -8.70 12.89
N ALA A 109 -4.14 -7.95 13.42
CA ALA A 109 -4.48 -6.88 14.37
C ALA A 109 -3.55 -5.65 14.44
N MET A 110 -2.53 -5.50 13.58
CA MET A 110 -1.52 -4.46 13.84
C MET A 110 -1.30 -3.39 12.77
N VAL A 111 -1.88 -3.52 11.56
CA VAL A 111 -1.65 -2.49 10.53
C VAL A 111 -2.78 -1.48 10.59
N HIS A 112 -2.42 -0.19 10.74
CA HIS A 112 -3.36 0.92 10.78
C HIS A 112 -3.32 1.72 9.47
N PRO A 113 -4.46 2.28 9.00
CA PRO A 113 -4.51 3.17 7.85
C PRO A 113 -3.46 4.29 7.89
N SER A 114 -3.23 4.86 9.09
CA SER A 114 -2.28 5.94 9.32
C SER A 114 -0.86 5.62 8.88
N GLN A 115 -0.41 4.36 8.98
CA GLN A 115 0.93 3.97 8.56
C GLN A 115 1.07 4.02 7.04
N LEU A 116 0.06 3.57 6.30
CA LEU A 116 0.08 3.61 4.84
C LEU A 116 -0.08 5.04 4.33
N ILE A 117 -0.94 5.85 4.97
CA ILE A 117 -1.10 7.27 4.65
C ILE A 117 0.21 8.02 4.85
N SER A 118 0.85 7.86 6.02
CA SER A 118 2.12 8.52 6.33
C SER A 118 3.24 8.08 5.40
N MET A 119 3.24 6.81 4.99
CA MET A 119 4.24 6.27 4.08
C MET A 119 4.10 6.84 2.67
N ILE A 120 2.87 6.86 2.12
CA ILE A 120 2.64 7.41 0.79
C ILE A 120 2.87 8.92 0.78
N ASN A 121 2.32 9.65 1.77
CA ASN A 121 2.47 11.10 1.83
C ASN A 121 3.92 11.54 2.18
N GLY A 122 4.67 10.70 2.90
CA GLY A 122 6.08 10.94 3.23
C GLY A 122 7.07 10.61 2.11
N ASN A 123 6.64 9.88 1.08
CA ASN A 123 7.47 9.55 -0.07
C ASN A 123 7.23 10.57 -1.20
N SER A 124 8.11 11.58 -1.29
CA SER A 124 7.99 12.66 -2.28
C SER A 124 8.01 12.15 -3.73
N GLN A 125 8.77 11.09 -4.01
CA GLN A 125 8.85 10.50 -5.35
C GLN A 125 7.49 9.88 -5.75
N VAL A 126 6.88 9.10 -4.85
CA VAL A 126 5.56 8.50 -5.09
C VAL A 126 4.48 9.57 -5.22
N ARG A 127 4.52 10.62 -4.38
CA ARG A 127 3.60 11.76 -4.50
C ARG A 127 3.70 12.46 -5.84
N SER A 128 4.91 12.83 -6.25
CA SER A 128 5.14 13.50 -7.54
C SER A 128 4.70 12.63 -8.71
N TYR A 129 4.85 11.30 -8.60
CA TYR A 129 4.35 10.36 -9.60
C TYR A 129 2.83 10.37 -9.69
N ILE A 130 2.12 10.29 -8.55
CA ILE A 130 0.65 10.35 -8.51
C ILE A 130 0.17 11.67 -9.12
N GLU A 131 0.74 12.80 -8.70
CA GLU A 131 0.41 14.13 -9.24
C GLU A 131 0.69 14.23 -10.74
N GLY A 132 1.84 13.70 -11.20
CA GLY A 132 2.21 13.64 -12.62
C GLY A 132 1.29 12.75 -13.47
N CYS A 133 0.62 11.78 -12.87
CA CYS A 133 -0.39 10.95 -13.51
C CYS A 133 -1.81 11.57 -13.51
N GLY A 134 -1.97 12.80 -13.01
CA GLY A 134 -3.26 13.49 -12.91
C GLY A 134 -3.97 13.31 -11.57
N GLY A 135 -3.28 12.79 -10.56
CA GLY A 135 -3.82 12.49 -9.24
C GLY A 135 -4.09 10.99 -9.05
N TRP A 136 -4.85 10.69 -8.01
CA TRP A 136 -5.29 9.33 -7.66
C TRP A 136 -6.33 8.75 -8.62
#